data_AF-A0AAV8WPK8-F1
#
_entry.id   AF-A0AAV8WPK8-F1
#
_cell.length_a   1.000
_cell.length_b   1.000
_cell.length_c   1.000
_cell.angle_alpha   90.00
_cell.angle_beta   90.00
_cell.angle_gamma   90.00
#
_symmetry.space_group_name_H-M   'P 1'
#
loop_
_entity.id
_entity.type
_entity.pdbx_description
1 polymer ?
#
loop_
_entity_poly.entity_id
_entity_poly.type
_entity_poly.pdbx_seq_one_letter_code
_entity_poly.pdbx_strand_id
1 'polypeptide(L)'
;MIGQLHQISKKHYKTEFVKKSIVVLIANDNSKRLDWPLALVQDLSPGKNGEVRLVRLKTAGGTVLRPIQRLCLIETTPWEARIFLK
;
A
#
# COMPACT_ATOMS: atom_id res chain seq x y z
N MET A 1 20.71 -1.62 20.47
CA MET A 1 20.32 -2.78 19.64
C MET A 1 19.40 -2.25 18.56
N ILE A 2 19.86 -2.24 17.32
CA ILE A 2 19.16 -1.61 16.18
C ILE A 2 18.06 -2.55 15.71
N GLY A 3 16.81 -2.15 15.88
CA GLY A 3 15.63 -2.93 15.47
C GLY A 3 15.66 -3.17 13.97
N GLN A 4 15.91 -4.41 13.56
CA GLN A 4 15.83 -4.82 12.16
C GLN A 4 14.36 -4.98 11.77
N LEU A 5 13.80 -3.95 11.14
CA LEU A 5 12.53 -4.08 10.43
C LEU A 5 12.79 -4.91 9.17
N HIS A 6 12.34 -6.17 9.16
CA HIS A 6 12.41 -7.04 8.00
C HIS A 6 11.69 -6.36 6.83
N GLN A 7 12.49 -5.92 5.85
CA GLN A 7 12.02 -5.20 4.69
C GLN A 7 11.22 -6.19 3.83
N ILE A 8 9.89 -6.00 3.79
CA ILE A 8 8.97 -6.68 2.90
C ILE A 8 9.62 -6.70 1.51
N SER A 9 9.79 -7.90 0.96
CA SER A 9 10.79 -8.20 -0.05
C SER A 9 10.72 -7.23 -1.24
N LYS A 10 11.89 -6.72 -1.63
CA LYS A 10 12.05 -5.66 -2.62
C LYS A 10 11.56 -5.98 -4.05
N LYS A 11 10.95 -7.14 -4.28
CA LYS A 11 10.87 -7.75 -5.61
C LYS A 11 9.50 -7.67 -6.29
N HIS A 12 8.38 -7.57 -5.56
CA HIS A 12 7.04 -7.66 -6.17
C HIS A 12 6.36 -6.32 -6.51
N TYR A 13 6.92 -5.18 -6.09
CA TYR A 13 6.26 -3.89 -6.29
C TYR A 13 6.54 -3.21 -7.64
N LYS A 14 7.48 -3.75 -8.42
CA LYS A 14 8.17 -2.96 -9.45
C LYS A 14 7.35 -2.68 -10.72
N THR A 15 6.18 -3.28 -10.92
CA THR A 15 5.45 -3.06 -12.19
C THR A 15 3.97 -3.43 -12.20
N GLU A 16 3.50 -4.38 -11.38
CA GLU A 16 2.09 -4.82 -11.45
C GLU A 16 1.08 -3.91 -10.71
N PHE A 17 1.53 -3.17 -9.69
CA PHE A 17 0.68 -2.28 -8.90
C PHE A 17 0.13 -1.08 -9.66
N VAL A 18 0.86 -0.59 -10.67
CA VAL A 18 0.40 0.55 -11.48
C VAL A 18 -0.72 0.12 -12.44
N LYS A 19 -0.78 -1.17 -12.79
CA LYS A 19 -1.75 -1.68 -13.78
C LYS A 19 -3.01 -2.27 -13.16
N LYS A 20 -3.01 -2.54 -11.85
CA LYS A 20 -4.13 -3.16 -11.13
C LYS A 20 -4.50 -2.30 -9.93
N SER A 21 -5.77 -1.91 -9.84
CA SER A 21 -6.41 -1.29 -8.67
C SER A 21 -6.37 -2.23 -7.46
N ILE A 22 -5.18 -2.44 -6.91
CA ILE A 22 -4.92 -3.37 -5.81
C ILE A 22 -5.32 -2.68 -4.51
N VAL A 23 -6.09 -3.38 -3.69
CA VAL A 23 -6.38 -2.97 -2.32
C VAL A 23 -5.22 -3.40 -1.43
N VAL A 24 -4.80 -2.49 -0.56
CA VAL A 24 -3.76 -2.70 0.45
C VAL A 24 -4.26 -2.21 1.80
N LEU A 25 -3.73 -2.79 2.86
CA LEU A 25 -3.87 -2.28 4.22
C LEU A 25 -2.73 -1.32 4.54
N ILE A 26 -3.05 -0.20 5.17
CA ILE A 26 -2.06 0.77 5.64
C ILE A 26 -1.68 0.42 7.08
N ALA A 27 -0.44 0.00 7.28
CA ALA A 27 0.11 -0.29 8.59
C ALA A 27 0.23 0.98 9.44
N ASN A 28 -0.46 0.99 10.58
CA ASN A 28 -0.38 2.03 11.60
C ASN A 28 0.07 1.40 12.93
N ASP A 29 1.19 1.86 13.50
CA ASP A 29 1.69 1.37 14.80
C ASP A 29 0.73 1.71 15.95
N ASN A 30 -0.07 2.77 15.79
CA ASN A 30 -1.01 3.24 16.82
C ASN A 30 -2.36 2.50 16.79
N SER A 31 -2.54 1.51 15.92
CA SER A 31 -3.81 0.80 15.74
C SER A 31 -3.58 -0.69 15.55
N LYS A 32 -4.52 -1.52 16.03
CA LYS A 32 -4.44 -2.97 15.81
C LYS A 32 -4.57 -3.25 14.32
N ARG A 33 -4.05 -4.40 13.87
CA ARG A 33 -4.12 -4.79 12.45
C ARG A 33 -5.53 -4.82 11.88
N LEU A 34 -6.54 -5.13 12.70
CA LEU A 34 -7.94 -5.14 12.31
C LEU A 34 -8.49 -3.73 12.04
N ASP A 35 -7.91 -2.70 12.65
CA ASP A 35 -8.28 -1.30 12.49
C ASP A 35 -7.44 -0.60 11.41
N TRP A 36 -6.58 -1.33 10.71
CA TRP A 36 -5.77 -0.74 9.65
C TRP A 36 -6.65 -0.33 8.47
N PRO A 37 -6.56 0.93 8.01
CA PRO A 37 -7.42 1.38 6.95
C PRO A 37 -7.05 0.70 5.63
N LEU A 38 -8.09 0.28 4.92
CA LEU A 38 -8.02 -0.24 3.56
C LEU A 38 -7.85 0.93 2.58
N ALA A 39 -7.02 0.73 1.57
CA ALA A 39 -6.73 1.74 0.56
C ALA A 39 -6.45 1.10 -0.79
N LEU A 40 -6.83 1.78 -1.86
CA LEU A 40 -6.49 1.42 -3.23
C LEU A 40 -5.18 2.08 -3.65
N VAL A 41 -4.28 1.33 -4.27
CA VAL A 41 -3.07 1.90 -4.86
C VAL A 41 -3.44 2.71 -6.10
N GLN A 42 -3.19 4.01 -6.07
CA GLN A 42 -3.51 4.94 -7.14
C GLN A 42 -2.29 5.27 -7.99
N ASP A 43 -1.15 5.55 -7.36
CA ASP A 43 0.08 5.93 -8.06
C ASP A 43 1.32 5.51 -7.26
N LEU A 44 2.40 5.17 -7.97
CA LEU A 44 3.69 4.87 -7.37
C LEU A 44 4.64 6.03 -7.65
N SER A 45 5.22 6.63 -6.62
CA SER A 45 6.25 7.66 -6.79
C SER A 45 7.65 7.02 -6.77
N PRO A 46 8.30 6.87 -7.94
CA PRO A 46 9.67 6.35 -7.99
C PRO A 46 10.66 7.38 -7.44
N GLY A 47 11.67 6.91 -6.71
CA GLY A 47 12.80 7.73 -6.30
C GLY A 47 13.88 7.84 -7.39
N LYS A 48 14.95 8.59 -7.08
CA LYS A 48 16.09 8.89 -7.97
C LYS A 48 16.76 7.66 -8.63
N ASN A 49 16.63 6.47 -8.03
CA ASN A 49 17.20 5.22 -8.53
C ASN A 49 16.15 4.23 -9.07
N GLY A 50 14.91 4.69 -9.33
CA GLY A 50 13.80 3.83 -9.76
C GLY A 50 13.26 2.90 -8.67
N GLU A 51 13.63 3.12 -7.40
CA GLU A 51 13.06 2.43 -6.24
C GLU A 51 11.79 3.17 -5.80
N VAL A 52 10.65 2.48 -5.77
CA VAL A 52 9.39 3.05 -5.28
C VAL A 52 9.48 3.14 -3.76
N ARG A 53 9.48 4.37 -3.24
CA ARG A 53 9.55 4.62 -1.80
C ARG A 53 8.21 5.05 -1.24
N LEU A 54 7.45 5.82 -2.02
CA LEU A 54 6.17 6.40 -1.66
C LEU A 54 5.09 5.90 -2.61
N VAL A 55 3.93 5.60 -2.03
CA VAL A 55 2.75 5.16 -2.76
C VAL A 55 1.61 6.10 -2.41
N ARG A 56 0.91 6.57 -3.45
CA ARG A 56 -0.34 7.31 -3.33
C ARG A 56 -1.48 6.32 -3.25
N LEU A 57 -2.26 6.44 -2.19
CA LEU A 57 -3.33 5.53 -1.85
C LEU A 57 -4.64 6.29 -1.75
N LYS A 58 -5.70 5.71 -2.30
CA LYS A 58 -7.07 6.21 -2.17
C LYS A 58 -7.78 5.43 -1.08
N THR A 59 -8.09 6.09 0.03
CA THR A 59 -8.95 5.57 1.09
C THR A 59 -10.36 6.17 0.93
N ALA A 60 -11.33 5.64 1.67
CA ALA A 60 -12.68 6.22 1.71
C ALA A 60 -12.68 7.69 2.17
N GLY A 61 -11.72 8.07 3.04
CA GLY A 61 -11.59 9.43 3.55
C GLY A 61 -10.76 10.39 2.69
N GLY A 62 -10.23 9.94 1.55
CA GLY A 62 -9.42 10.79 0.67
C GLY A 62 -8.18 10.09 0.14
N THR A 63 -7.15 10.87 -0.19
CA THR A 63 -5.89 10.35 -0.73
C THR A 63 -4.78 10.56 0.27
N VAL A 64 -4.02 9.50 0.56
CA VAL A 64 -2.90 9.53 1.51
C VAL A 64 -1.62 9.03 0.86
N LEU A 65 -0.49 9.58 1.29
CA LEU A 65 0.84 9.13 0.87
C LEU A 65 1.49 8.34 2.01
N ARG A 66 1.93 7.12 1.71
CA ARG A 66 2.58 6.25 2.67
C ARG A 66 3.79 5.56 2.07
N PRO A 67 4.84 5.30 2.88
CA PRO A 67 5.97 4.49 2.44
C PRO A 67 5.51 3.08 2.10
N ILE A 68 6.09 2.47 1.08
CA ILE A 68 5.72 1.11 0.67
C ILE A 68 5.92 0.06 1.77
N GLN A 69 6.88 0.30 2.67
CA GLN A 69 7.16 -0.56 3.83
C GLN A 69 6.01 -0.58 4.85
N ARG A 70 5.11 0.41 4.80
CA ARG A 70 3.92 0.50 5.65
C ARG A 70 2.68 -0.06 4.95
N LEU A 71 2.84 -0.81 3.87
CA LEU A 71 1.72 -1.39 3.13
C LEU A 71 1.74 -2.90 3.25
N CYS A 72 0.57 -3.46 3.55
CA CYS A 72 0.34 -4.88 3.52
C CYS A 72 -0.58 -5.20 2.36
N LEU A 73 -0.10 -6.02 1.44
CA LEU A 73 -0.89 -6.54 0.33
C LEU A 73 -2.02 -7.41 0.86
N ILE A 74 -3.21 -7.24 0.31
CA ILE A 74 -4.30 -8.18 0.51
C ILE A 74 -4.68 -8.80 -0.83
N GLU A 75 -4.90 -10.12 -0.83
CA GLU A 75 -5.50 -10.82 -1.95
C GLU A 75 -7.00 -10.55 -1.91
N THR A 76 -7.39 -9.36 -2.37
CA THR A 76 -8.81 -9.04 -2.52
C THR A 76 -9.29 -9.54 -3.87
N THR A 77 -10.53 -10.01 -3.88
CA THR A 77 -11.20 -10.34 -5.13
C THR A 77 -11.62 -9.03 -5.84
N PRO A 78 -11.61 -8.98 -7.18
CA PRO A 78 -11.87 -7.75 -7.92
C PRO A 78 -13.24 -7.09 -7.63
N TRP A 79 -14.22 -7.89 -7.18
CA TRP A 79 -15.56 -7.40 -6.87
C TRP A 79 -15.64 -6.66 -5.53
N GLU A 80 -14.82 -7.02 -4.54
CA GLU A 80 -14.75 -6.34 -3.25
C GLU A 80 -14.10 -4.96 -3.37
N ALA A 81 -13.15 -4.80 -4.30
CA ALA A 81 -12.52 -3.52 -4.58
C ALA A 81 -13.51 -2.44 -5.06
N ARG A 82 -14.66 -2.82 -5.66
CA ARG A 82 -15.71 -1.86 -6.07
C ARG A 82 -16.34 -1.11 -4.90
N ILE A 83 -16.30 -1.67 -3.68
CA ILE A 83 -16.86 -1.03 -2.49
C ILE A 83 -16.10 0.27 -2.17
N PHE A 84 -14.81 0.35 -2.56
CA PHE A 84 -13.95 1.50 -2.32
C PHE A 84 -13.95 2.54 -3.46
N LEU A 85 -14.63 2.27 -4.59
CA LEU A 85 -14.73 3.17 -5.75
C LEU A 85 -16.05 3.96 -5.81
N LYS A 86 -16.84 3.94 -4.72
CA LYS A 86 -18.14 4.63 -4.64
C LYS A 86 -18.02 6.04 -4.07
#